data_AF-A0A7S3W8S8-F1
#
_entry.id   AF-A0A7S3W8S8-F1
#
_cell.length_a   1.000
_cell.length_b   1.000
_cell.length_c   1.000
_cell.angle_alpha   90.00
_cell.angle_beta   90.00
_cell.angle_gamma   90.00
#
_symmetry.space_group_name_H-M   'P 1'
#
loop_
_entity.id
_entity.type
_entity.pdbx_description
1 polymer ?
#
loop_
_entity_poly.entity_id
_entity_poly.type
_entity_poly.pdbx_seq_one_letter_code
_entity_poly.pdbx_strand_id
1 'polypeptide(L)'
;TTVAASFPDSASDGSSCRAWRGGTQVIRWAEVRLGHRIEPYSGYAHCADDIHLLACFLELTELPDIDGDAVKLMLRTFKFLRLCDYSVEDLCSILAHASAYFPDTYELCGTQMDTNEVGNVLATL
;
A
#
# COMPACT_ATOMS: atom_id res chain seq x y z
N THR A 1 -11.73 -46.54 -19.45
CA THR A 1 -12.79 -45.67 -18.92
C THR A 1 -12.15 -44.32 -18.63
N THR A 2 -12.38 -43.33 -19.49
CA THR A 2 -11.72 -42.03 -19.45
C THR A 2 -12.58 -41.08 -18.64
N VAL A 3 -12.08 -40.57 -17.51
CA VAL A 3 -12.78 -39.56 -16.69
C VAL A 3 -12.22 -38.20 -17.09
N ALA A 4 -12.98 -37.47 -17.91
CA ALA A 4 -12.71 -36.06 -18.18
C ALA A 4 -13.20 -35.24 -16.97
N ALA A 5 -12.28 -34.61 -16.25
CA ALA A 5 -12.62 -33.62 -15.24
C ALA A 5 -12.78 -32.26 -15.92
N SER A 6 -14.02 -31.82 -16.11
CA SER A 6 -14.36 -30.46 -16.51
C SER A 6 -14.27 -29.58 -15.28
N PHE A 7 -13.31 -28.64 -15.26
CA PHE A 7 -13.28 -27.58 -14.26
C PHE A 7 -14.31 -26.52 -14.66
N PRO A 8 -15.19 -26.08 -13.74
CA PRO A 8 -16.08 -24.96 -14.02
C PRO A 8 -15.27 -23.65 -14.03
N ASP A 9 -15.34 -22.94 -15.15
CA ASP A 9 -14.91 -21.54 -15.26
C ASP A 9 -15.64 -20.73 -14.18
N SER A 10 -14.91 -20.36 -13.14
CA SER A 10 -15.38 -19.38 -12.16
C SER A 10 -15.38 -18.03 -12.85
N ALA A 11 -16.54 -17.64 -13.35
CA ALA A 11 -16.82 -16.27 -13.75
C ALA A 11 -16.60 -15.39 -12.51
N SER A 12 -15.49 -14.66 -12.49
CA SER A 12 -15.27 -13.58 -11.53
C SER A 12 -16.36 -12.54 -11.77
N ASP A 13 -17.36 -12.53 -10.90
CA ASP A 13 -18.32 -11.45 -10.80
C ASP A 13 -17.53 -10.16 -10.64
N GLY A 14 -17.57 -9.33 -11.69
CA GLY A 14 -17.01 -7.99 -11.67
C GLY A 14 -17.68 -7.25 -10.51
N SER A 15 -16.97 -7.17 -9.39
CA SER A 15 -17.37 -6.39 -8.22
C SER A 15 -17.51 -4.96 -8.68
N SER A 16 -18.76 -4.60 -8.93
CA SER A 16 -19.18 -3.26 -9.33
C SER A 16 -18.59 -2.29 -8.32
N CYS A 17 -17.65 -1.50 -8.81
CA CYS A 17 -16.99 -0.43 -8.09
C CYS A 17 -18.04 0.35 -7.30
N ARG A 18 -18.04 0.17 -5.97
CA ARG A 18 -18.44 1.27 -5.09
C ARG A 18 -17.37 2.33 -5.31
N ALA A 19 -17.55 3.13 -6.36
CA ALA A 19 -16.88 4.39 -6.50
C ALA A 19 -17.19 5.15 -5.22
N TRP A 20 -16.22 5.24 -4.31
CA TRP A 20 -16.26 6.15 -3.18
C TRP A 20 -16.35 7.53 -3.80
N ARG A 21 -17.59 8.01 -3.93
CA ARG A 21 -17.90 9.30 -4.54
C ARG A 21 -17.06 10.35 -3.85
N GLY A 22 -16.45 11.22 -4.65
CA GLY A 22 -15.61 12.32 -4.21
C GLY A 22 -16.35 13.29 -3.29
N GLY A 23 -16.42 12.95 -2.01
CA GLY A 23 -16.38 13.93 -0.95
C GLY A 23 -14.91 14.17 -0.65
N THR A 24 -14.52 15.43 -0.50
CA THR A 24 -13.24 15.79 0.12
C THR A 24 -13.22 15.15 1.51
N GLN A 25 -12.64 13.95 1.62
CA GLN A 25 -12.49 13.29 2.91
C GLN A 25 -11.52 14.13 3.73
N VAL A 26 -12.03 14.70 4.82
CA VAL A 26 -11.19 15.41 5.78
C VAL A 26 -10.41 14.35 6.56
N ILE A 27 -9.10 14.26 6.29
CA ILE A 27 -8.22 13.33 6.98
C ILE A 27 -8.04 13.81 8.42
N ARG A 28 -8.36 12.94 9.37
CA ARG A 28 -8.15 13.19 10.80
C ARG A 28 -6.76 12.73 11.21
N TRP A 29 -5.75 13.57 10.95
CA TRP A 29 -4.33 13.22 11.17
C TRP A 29 -3.98 12.72 12.57
N ALA A 30 -4.73 13.14 13.60
CA ALA A 30 -4.55 12.68 14.98
C ALA A 30 -4.90 11.20 15.18
N GLU A 31 -5.76 10.62 14.35
CA GLU A 31 -6.19 9.22 14.41
C GLU A 31 -5.34 8.31 13.51
N VAL A 32 -4.51 8.90 12.64
CA VAL A 32 -3.70 8.18 11.65
C VAL A 32 -2.36 7.77 12.27
N ARG A 33 -2.01 6.48 12.24
CA ARG A 33 -0.67 6.03 12.67
C ARG A 33 0.41 6.73 11.85
N LEU A 34 1.40 7.29 12.55
CA LEU A 34 2.45 8.13 11.97
C LEU A 34 1.90 9.31 11.14
N GLY A 35 0.69 9.78 11.44
CA GLY A 35 0.04 10.88 10.72
C GLY A 35 0.89 12.15 10.65
N HIS A 36 1.59 12.50 11.73
CA HIS A 36 2.53 13.63 11.77
C HIS A 36 3.74 13.49 10.82
N ARG A 37 4.10 12.26 10.42
CA ARG A 37 5.12 11.98 9.39
C ARG A 37 4.54 12.04 7.98
N ILE A 38 3.28 11.66 7.82
CA ILE A 38 2.61 11.57 6.50
C ILE A 38 2.04 12.92 6.05
N GLU A 39 1.45 13.70 6.97
CA GLU A 39 0.74 14.95 6.70
C GLU A 39 1.53 15.93 5.81
N PRO A 40 2.83 16.21 6.05
CA PRO A 40 3.62 17.14 5.24
C PRO A 40 3.75 16.72 3.76
N TYR A 41 3.52 15.44 3.45
CA TYR A 41 3.69 14.84 2.14
C TYR A 41 2.36 14.45 1.49
N SER A 42 1.22 14.81 2.09
CA SER A 42 -0.11 14.48 1.59
C SER A 42 -0.36 14.93 0.14
N GLY A 43 0.30 16.00 -0.32
CA GLY A 43 0.23 16.47 -1.71
C GLY A 43 0.84 15.52 -2.76
N TYR A 44 1.57 14.47 -2.34
CA TYR A 44 2.09 13.44 -3.25
C TYR A 44 1.09 12.31 -3.53
N ALA A 45 0.03 12.18 -2.73
CA ALA A 45 -1.03 11.19 -2.91
C ALA A 45 -1.84 11.43 -4.19
N HIS A 46 -2.42 10.37 -4.76
CA HIS A 46 -3.38 10.49 -5.87
C HIS A 46 -4.77 10.86 -5.34
N CYS A 47 -5.18 10.26 -4.23
CA CYS A 47 -6.42 10.55 -3.51
C CYS A 47 -6.26 10.44 -1.99
N ALA A 48 -7.25 10.87 -1.22
CA ALA A 48 -7.23 10.76 0.24
C ALA A 48 -7.12 9.30 0.72
N ASP A 49 -7.68 8.34 -0.04
CA ASP A 49 -7.62 6.93 0.30
C ASP A 49 -6.18 6.40 0.31
N ASP A 50 -5.27 6.97 -0.47
CA ASP A 50 -3.85 6.57 -0.46
C ASP A 50 -3.16 6.88 0.88
N ILE A 51 -3.63 7.91 1.58
CA ILE A 51 -3.13 8.26 2.92
C ILE A 51 -3.56 7.19 3.92
N HIS A 52 -4.82 6.78 3.87
CA HIS A 52 -5.34 5.72 4.72
C HIS A 52 -4.69 4.37 4.39
N LEU A 53 -4.47 4.09 3.10
CA LEU A 53 -3.78 2.89 2.65
C LEU A 53 -2.33 2.86 3.15
N LEU A 54 -1.60 3.98 3.06
CA LEU A 54 -0.23 4.07 3.59
C LEU A 54 -0.21 3.84 5.10
N ALA A 55 -1.12 4.46 5.83
CA ALA A 55 -1.20 4.31 7.28
C ALA A 55 -1.45 2.85 7.69
N CYS A 56 -2.42 2.18 7.06
CA CYS A 56 -2.67 0.75 7.28
C CYS A 56 -1.46 -0.10 6.91
N PHE A 57 -0.77 0.21 5.80
CA PHE A 57 0.42 -0.53 5.41
C PHE A 57 1.55 -0.39 6.43
N LEU A 58 1.80 0.81 6.95
CA LEU A 58 2.76 1.04 8.04
C LEU A 58 2.35 0.40 9.36
N GLU A 59 1.05 0.15 9.56
CA GLU A 59 0.56 -0.64 10.67
C GLU A 59 1.00 -2.10 10.56
N LEU A 60 0.83 -2.68 9.37
CA LEU A 60 1.15 -4.08 9.07
C LEU A 60 2.65 -4.38 9.07
N THR A 61 3.48 -3.42 8.65
CA THR A 61 4.95 -3.60 8.65
C THR A 61 5.57 -3.45 10.03
N GLU A 62 4.77 -3.10 11.05
CA GLU A 62 5.19 -2.81 12.42
C GLU A 62 6.32 -1.76 12.53
N LEU A 63 6.51 -0.94 11.50
CA LEU A 63 7.60 0.02 11.45
C LEU A 63 7.40 1.09 12.54
N PRO A 64 8.41 1.35 13.39
CA PRO A 64 8.28 2.28 14.52
C PRO A 64 8.30 3.74 14.08
N ASP A 65 8.99 4.06 12.99
CA ASP A 65 9.07 5.40 12.41
C ASP A 65 9.37 5.31 10.90
N ILE A 66 8.98 6.35 10.15
CA ILE A 66 9.24 6.43 8.72
C ILE A 66 9.79 7.80 8.35
N ASP A 67 10.83 7.81 7.52
CA ASP A 67 11.39 9.04 6.98
C ASP A 67 10.50 9.66 5.90
N GLY A 68 10.58 10.99 5.77
CA GLY A 68 9.79 11.74 4.83
C GLY A 68 10.03 11.37 3.37
N ASP A 69 11.26 11.03 2.97
CA ASP A 69 11.53 10.62 1.60
C ASP A 69 10.95 9.23 1.28
N ALA A 70 10.95 8.32 2.25
CA ALA A 70 10.25 7.04 2.14
C ALA A 70 8.73 7.25 2.01
N VAL A 71 8.13 8.15 2.80
CA VAL A 71 6.70 8.51 2.65
C VAL A 71 6.41 9.03 1.25
N LYS A 72 7.21 9.97 0.73
CA LYS A 72 7.03 10.51 -0.62
C LYS A 72 7.12 9.41 -1.67
N LEU A 73 8.08 8.51 -1.53
CA LEU A 73 8.28 7.40 -2.45
C LEU A 73 7.05 6.49 -2.46
N MET A 74 6.55 6.08 -1.30
CA MET A 74 5.36 5.22 -1.19
C MET A 74 4.13 5.87 -1.82
N LEU A 75 3.85 7.14 -1.52
CA LEU A 75 2.71 7.86 -2.11
C LEU A 75 2.82 7.99 -3.64
N ARG A 76 4.05 8.20 -4.15
CA ARG A 76 4.31 8.20 -5.60
C ARG A 76 4.12 6.82 -6.20
N THR A 77 4.51 5.76 -5.51
CA THR A 77 4.29 4.38 -5.94
C THR A 77 2.79 4.09 -6.05
N PHE A 78 1.99 4.46 -5.06
CA PHE A 78 0.53 4.27 -5.11
C PHE A 78 -0.09 5.04 -6.27
N LYS A 79 0.32 6.31 -6.42
CA LYS A 79 -0.10 7.13 -7.56
C LYS A 79 0.28 6.50 -8.90
N PHE A 80 1.49 5.96 -9.02
CA PHE A 80 1.94 5.26 -10.23
C PHE A 80 1.08 4.03 -10.53
N LEU A 81 0.89 3.14 -9.55
CA LEU A 81 0.09 1.92 -9.72
C LEU A 81 -1.36 2.25 -10.12
N ARG A 82 -1.97 3.27 -9.51
CA ARG A 82 -3.30 3.75 -9.90
C ARG A 82 -3.35 4.29 -11.32
N LEU A 83 -2.33 5.04 -11.74
CA LEU A 83 -2.23 5.55 -13.11
C LEU A 83 -1.99 4.42 -14.14
N CYS A 84 -1.55 3.26 -13.69
CA CYS A 84 -1.48 2.03 -14.48
C CYS A 84 -2.76 1.18 -14.39
N ASP A 85 -3.86 1.73 -13.86
CA ASP A 85 -5.17 1.09 -13.72
C ASP A 85 -5.17 -0.18 -12.86
N TYR A 86 -4.22 -0.32 -11.92
CA TYR A 86 -4.30 -1.40 -10.93
C TYR A 86 -5.52 -1.20 -10.02
N SER A 87 -6.23 -2.30 -9.75
CA SER A 87 -7.37 -2.28 -8.84
C SER A 87 -6.94 -2.04 -7.39
N VAL A 88 -7.85 -1.60 -6.54
CA VAL A 88 -7.56 -1.45 -5.10
C VAL A 88 -7.19 -2.81 -4.49
N GLU A 89 -7.85 -3.87 -4.95
CA GLU A 89 -7.58 -5.25 -4.56
C GLU A 89 -6.14 -5.67 -4.92
N ASP A 90 -5.65 -5.31 -6.11
CA ASP A 90 -4.27 -5.59 -6.51
C ASP A 90 -3.27 -4.77 -5.68
N LEU A 91 -3.54 -3.48 -5.46
CA LEU A 91 -2.71 -2.63 -4.58
C LEU A 91 -2.61 -3.23 -3.17
N CYS A 92 -3.74 -3.59 -2.57
CA CYS A 92 -3.79 -4.21 -1.26
C CYS A 92 -3.05 -5.55 -1.23
N SER A 93 -3.13 -6.35 -2.30
CA SER A 93 -2.44 -7.63 -2.40
C SER A 93 -0.92 -7.46 -2.46
N ILE A 94 -0.45 -6.49 -3.25
CA ILE A 94 0.98 -6.12 -3.30
C ILE A 94 1.46 -5.67 -1.92
N LEU A 95 0.74 -4.75 -1.28
CA LEU A 95 1.14 -4.23 0.03
C LEU A 95 1.08 -5.27 1.14
N ALA A 96 0.09 -6.18 1.11
CA ALA A 96 0.04 -7.29 2.05
C ALA A 96 1.27 -8.19 1.89
N HIS A 97 1.68 -8.49 0.66
CA HIS A 97 2.88 -9.25 0.37
C HIS A 97 4.14 -8.54 0.90
N ALA A 98 4.33 -7.27 0.56
CA ALA A 98 5.41 -6.43 1.05
C ALA A 98 5.50 -6.44 2.57
N SER A 99 4.36 -6.29 3.24
CA SER A 99 4.28 -6.23 4.70
C SER A 99 4.69 -7.55 5.38
N ALA A 100 4.53 -8.69 4.70
CA ALA A 100 4.91 -9.98 5.25
C ALA A 100 6.43 -10.22 5.19
N TYR A 101 7.12 -9.73 4.16
CA TYR A 101 8.58 -9.87 4.02
C TYR A 101 9.38 -8.76 4.68
N PHE A 102 8.75 -7.60 4.87
CA PHE A 102 9.44 -6.43 5.38
C PHE A 102 10.05 -6.64 6.78
N PRO A 103 9.35 -7.22 7.78
CA PRO A 103 9.92 -7.43 9.11
C PRO A 103 11.20 -8.26 9.08
N ASP A 104 11.19 -9.39 8.36
CA ASP A 104 12.36 -10.26 8.22
C ASP A 104 13.53 -9.53 7.55
N THR A 105 13.24 -8.77 6.49
CA THR A 105 14.23 -7.99 5.77
C THR A 105 14.82 -6.88 6.65
N TYR A 106 13.97 -6.18 7.40
CA TYR A 106 14.36 -5.10 8.28
C TYR A 106 15.14 -5.60 9.51
N GLU A 107 14.82 -6.77 10.05
CA GLU A 107 15.59 -7.41 11.13
C GLU A 107 17.01 -7.76 10.66
N LEU A 108 17.15 -8.28 9.43
CA LEU A 108 18.44 -8.74 8.90
C LEU A 108 19.39 -7.57 8.57
N CYS A 109 18.88 -6.49 7.98
CA CYS A 109 19.74 -5.41 7.48
C CYS A 109 19.18 -4.00 7.63
N GLY A 110 18.05 -3.79 8.32
CA GLY A 110 17.41 -2.48 8.46
C GLY A 110 18.27 -1.41 9.14
N THR A 111 19.20 -1.79 10.03
CA THR A 111 20.16 -0.86 10.65
C THR A 111 21.27 -0.40 9.70
N GLN A 112 21.44 -1.09 8.57
CA GLN A 112 22.40 -0.76 7.51
C GLN A 112 21.71 -0.07 6.32
N MET A 113 20.38 0.01 6.31
CA MET A 113 19.62 0.66 5.25
C MET A 113 19.52 2.16 5.51
N ASP A 114 19.80 2.95 4.47
CA ASP A 114 19.41 4.35 4.45
C ASP A 114 17.89 4.53 4.25
N THR A 115 17.41 5.75 4.40
CA THR A 115 15.97 6.04 4.33
C THR A 115 15.36 5.76 2.96
N ASN A 116 16.13 5.90 1.89
CA ASN A 116 15.69 5.58 0.54
C ASN A 116 15.63 4.07 0.33
N GLU A 117 16.60 3.33 0.85
CA GLU A 117 16.64 1.87 0.82
C GLU A 117 15.42 1.27 1.54
N VAL A 118 15.08 1.77 2.74
CA VAL A 118 13.85 1.36 3.44
C VAL A 118 12.61 1.62 2.59
N GLY A 119 12.48 2.83 2.01
CA GLY A 119 11.35 3.16 1.15
C GLY A 119 11.26 2.31 -0.12
N ASN A 120 12.39 1.98 -0.74
CA ASN A 120 12.43 1.10 -1.91
C ASN A 120 11.99 -0.30 -1.55
N VAL A 121 12.52 -0.86 -0.46
CA VAL A 121 12.16 -2.21 0.03
C VAL A 121 10.65 -2.29 0.30
N LEU A 122 10.09 -1.30 0.99
CA LEU A 122 8.64 -1.20 1.25
C LEU A 122 7.80 -1.13 -0.04
N ALA A 123 8.34 -0.56 -1.12
CA ALA A 123 7.64 -0.39 -2.38
C ALA A 123 7.77 -1.61 -3.33
N THR A 124 8.76 -2.48 -3.13
CA THR A 124 9.12 -3.54 -4.10
C THR A 124 8.93 -4.97 -3.62
N LEU A 125 8.88 -5.21 -2.31
CA LEU A 125 8.73 -6.55 -1.76
C LEU A 125 7.28 -7.04 -1.75
#